data_AF-A0A3A6NV73-F1
#
_entry.id   AF-A0A3A6NV73-F1
#
_cell.length_a   1.000
_cell.length_b   1.000
_cell.length_c   1.000
_cell.angle_alpha   90.00
_cell.angle_beta   90.00
_cell.angle_gamma   90.00
#
_symmetry.space_group_name_H-M   'P 1'
#
loop_
_entity.id
_entity.type
_entity.pdbx_description
1 polymer ?
#
loop_
_entity_poly.entity_id
_entity_poly.type
_entity_poly.pdbx_seq_one_letter_code
_entity_poly.pdbx_strand_id
1 'polypeptide(L)'
;MKFESEKRSGTPFSYNGCPSSDRGGCSFGPFQLAANAGGVEDFMGYLRRNPNVEAQSFYLELQNAGGLDAAKRGDAVFVNKFMELTQRDPQFVEYQFNSIVQSGNMRKVEQTLINVGINFERLTAEEKDAIFSTMVQFGGGGAKKAIKAAALNLGDDPEKAVIALYDWRIKVNPSEAITGYIPERDMLLRKLKGK
;
A
#
# COMPACT_ATOMS: atom_id res chain seq x y z
N MET A 1 -8.97 -4.10 -5.63
CA MET A 1 -8.70 -3.17 -4.52
C MET A 1 -9.31 -1.80 -4.81
N LYS A 2 -10.35 -1.40 -4.06
CA LYS A 2 -11.13 -0.17 -4.31
C LYS A 2 -11.07 0.84 -3.16
N PHE A 3 -10.48 0.45 -2.02
CA PHE A 3 -10.55 1.22 -0.77
C PHE A 3 -9.48 2.31 -0.63
N GLU A 4 -8.30 2.16 -1.26
CA GLU A 4 -7.28 3.22 -1.17
C GLU A 4 -7.53 4.37 -2.16
N SER A 5 -8.34 4.14 -3.20
CA SER A 5 -8.71 5.16 -4.19
C SER A 5 -10.03 5.87 -3.89
N GLU A 6 -10.93 5.28 -3.09
CA GLU A 6 -12.26 5.87 -2.81
C GLU A 6 -12.31 6.43 -1.39
N LYS A 7 -12.27 7.77 -1.30
CA LYS A 7 -12.50 8.63 -0.12
C LYS A 7 -11.27 8.98 0.74
N ARG A 8 -10.37 9.78 0.16
CA ARG A 8 -9.82 10.93 0.90
C ARG A 8 -10.50 12.18 0.35
N SER A 9 -10.84 13.13 1.21
CA SER A 9 -11.47 14.42 0.85
C SER A 9 -10.53 15.37 0.09
N GLY A 10 -9.37 14.89 -0.38
CA GLY A 10 -8.52 15.53 -1.37
C GLY A 10 -8.53 14.69 -2.64
N THR A 11 -8.43 15.31 -3.80
CA THR A 11 -8.41 14.64 -5.11
C THR A 11 -7.55 13.37 -5.09
N PRO A 12 -7.95 12.27 -5.79
CA PRO A 12 -7.20 11.00 -5.85
C PRO A 12 -5.73 11.19 -6.28
N PHE A 13 -5.43 12.37 -6.83
CA PHE A 13 -4.12 12.97 -6.98
C PHE A 13 -3.77 13.76 -5.70
N SER A 14 -3.20 13.10 -4.69
CA SER A 14 -2.89 13.77 -3.42
C SER A 14 -1.39 13.86 -3.15
N TYR A 15 -0.95 15.08 -2.84
CA TYR A 15 0.32 15.39 -2.21
C TYR A 15 -0.01 15.96 -0.82
N ASN A 16 0.63 15.44 0.23
CA ASN A 16 0.26 15.80 1.60
C ASN A 16 0.80 17.17 2.07
N GLY A 17 1.63 17.84 1.26
CA GLY A 17 2.22 19.14 1.62
C GLY A 17 3.39 19.05 2.60
N CYS A 18 3.99 17.87 2.79
CA CYS A 18 5.12 17.62 3.70
C CYS A 18 4.90 18.18 5.13
N PRO A 19 3.82 17.81 5.82
CA PRO A 19 3.56 18.32 7.17
C PRO A 19 4.70 17.91 8.11
N SER A 20 5.25 18.87 8.84
CA SER A 20 6.41 18.66 9.73
C SER A 20 6.15 17.70 10.89
N SER A 21 4.87 17.46 11.21
CA SER A 21 4.43 16.47 12.20
C SER A 21 4.42 15.03 11.67
N ASP A 22 4.51 14.82 10.35
CA ASP A 22 4.50 13.50 9.74
C ASP A 22 5.92 12.98 9.57
N ARG A 23 6.23 11.86 10.23
CA ARG A 23 7.53 11.20 10.15
C ARG A 23 7.82 10.67 8.74
N GLY A 24 6.78 10.42 7.93
CA GLY A 24 6.89 10.05 6.52
C GLY A 24 7.27 11.22 5.61
N GLY A 25 7.20 12.47 6.11
CA GLY A 25 7.50 13.67 5.36
C GLY A 25 6.51 13.89 4.21
N CYS A 26 7.06 14.12 3.01
CA CYS A 26 6.29 14.30 1.79
C CYS A 26 5.71 12.96 1.30
N SER A 27 4.40 12.90 1.05
CA SER A 27 3.71 11.71 0.55
C SER A 27 2.96 12.02 -0.73
N PHE A 28 3.03 11.11 -1.71
CA PHE A 28 2.63 11.35 -3.09
C PHE A 28 1.65 10.29 -3.62
N GLY A 29 0.75 10.73 -4.49
CA GLY A 29 -0.15 9.86 -5.24
C GLY A 29 -1.30 9.26 -4.43
N PRO A 30 -2.17 8.46 -5.06
CA PRO A 30 -3.31 7.82 -4.41
C PRO A 30 -2.90 6.89 -3.26
N PHE A 31 -1.73 6.26 -3.37
CA PHE A 31 -1.20 5.33 -2.36
C PHE A 31 -0.31 6.00 -1.32
N GLN A 32 -0.18 7.33 -1.34
CA GLN A 32 0.58 8.11 -0.36
C GLN A 32 2.00 7.56 -0.11
N LEU A 33 2.75 7.40 -1.19
CA LEU A 33 4.14 6.96 -1.15
C LEU A 33 4.98 7.99 -0.39
N ALA A 34 5.36 7.67 0.84
CA ALA A 34 6.11 8.55 1.73
C ALA A 34 7.60 8.57 1.36
N ALA A 35 8.15 9.76 1.09
CA ALA A 35 9.53 9.94 0.65
C ALA A 35 10.55 9.64 1.75
N ASN A 36 10.25 9.96 3.02
CA ASN A 36 11.18 9.70 4.13
C ASN A 36 11.07 8.27 4.68
N ALA A 37 9.97 7.56 4.38
CA ALA A 37 9.76 6.17 4.80
C ALA A 37 10.10 5.15 3.70
N GLY A 38 10.67 5.61 2.57
CA GLY A 38 11.16 4.75 1.49
C GLY A 38 10.13 4.41 0.40
N GLY A 39 8.87 4.85 0.50
CA GLY A 39 7.84 4.55 -0.49
C GLY A 39 8.15 5.09 -1.89
N VAL A 40 8.61 6.35 -1.97
CA VAL A 40 9.04 6.95 -3.25
C VAL A 40 10.31 6.28 -3.78
N GLU A 41 11.24 5.93 -2.89
CA GLU A 41 12.48 5.24 -3.25
C GLU A 41 12.21 3.85 -3.85
N ASP A 42 11.32 3.08 -3.20
CA ASP A 42 10.89 1.77 -3.68
C ASP A 42 10.18 1.88 -5.03
N PHE A 43 9.31 2.87 -5.20
CA PHE A 43 8.61 3.10 -6.47
C PHE A 43 9.55 3.51 -7.61
N MET A 44 10.41 4.50 -7.40
CA MET A 44 11.41 4.88 -8.39
C MET A 44 12.37 3.73 -8.70
N GLY A 45 12.74 2.95 -7.68
CA GLY A 45 13.54 1.74 -7.83
C GLY A 45 12.83 0.65 -8.65
N TYR A 46 11.52 0.50 -8.46
CA TYR A 46 10.67 -0.40 -9.26
C TYR A 46 10.64 0.05 -10.72
N LEU A 47 10.31 1.32 -11.00
CA LEU A 47 10.29 1.86 -12.36
C LEU A 47 11.62 1.67 -13.09
N ARG A 48 12.74 1.96 -12.40
CA ARG A 48 14.11 1.81 -12.94
C ARG A 48 14.46 0.37 -13.33
N ARG A 49 13.99 -0.62 -12.55
CA ARG A 49 14.29 -2.04 -12.78
C ARG A 49 13.26 -2.75 -13.67
N ASN A 50 12.11 -2.13 -13.89
CA ASN A 50 11.07 -2.69 -14.73
C ASN A 50 11.59 -2.76 -16.19
N PRO A 51 11.50 -3.91 -16.87
CA PRO A 51 11.97 -4.03 -18.25
C PRO A 51 11.11 -3.27 -19.26
N ASN A 52 9.92 -2.80 -18.88
CA ASN A 52 9.06 -2.00 -19.75
C ASN A 52 9.66 -0.61 -19.99
N VAL A 53 9.79 -0.22 -21.26
CA VAL A 53 10.34 1.08 -21.70
C VAL A 53 9.53 2.26 -21.16
N GLU A 54 8.21 2.12 -21.05
CA GLU A 54 7.32 3.15 -20.50
C GLU A 54 7.60 3.40 -19.01
N ALA A 55 7.77 2.33 -18.22
CA ALA A 55 8.14 2.44 -16.81
C ALA A 55 9.51 3.15 -16.65
N GLN A 56 10.47 2.83 -17.51
CA GLN A 56 11.77 3.50 -17.52
C GLN A 56 11.66 4.98 -17.95
N SER A 57 10.75 5.31 -18.88
CA SER A 57 10.46 6.70 -19.25
C SER A 57 9.94 7.50 -18.06
N PHE A 58 8.98 6.96 -17.30
CA PHE A 58 8.49 7.59 -16.08
C PHE A 58 9.59 7.80 -15.04
N TYR A 59 10.47 6.80 -14.86
CA TYR A 59 11.62 6.94 -13.98
C TYR A 59 12.51 8.13 -14.39
N LEU A 60 12.82 8.25 -15.68
CA LEU A 60 13.65 9.36 -16.20
C LEU A 60 12.96 10.72 -16.02
N GLU A 61 11.64 10.82 -16.26
CA GLU A 61 10.88 12.05 -16.01
C GLU A 61 10.97 12.49 -14.55
N LEU A 62 10.82 11.56 -13.60
CA LEU A 62 10.96 11.84 -12.17
C LEU A 62 12.41 12.18 -11.77
N GLN A 63 13.39 11.48 -12.35
CA GLN A 63 14.80 11.72 -12.09
C GLN A 63 15.23 13.11 -12.60
N ASN A 64 14.76 13.51 -13.78
CA ASN A 64 14.98 14.85 -14.36
C ASN A 64 14.28 15.94 -13.55
N ALA A 65 13.19 15.62 -12.85
CA ALA A 65 12.52 16.51 -11.91
C ALA A 65 13.23 16.61 -10.54
N GLY A 66 14.44 16.05 -10.41
CA GLY A 66 15.28 16.12 -9.21
C GLY A 66 15.29 14.84 -8.36
N GLY A 67 14.52 13.81 -8.75
CA GLY A 67 14.56 12.49 -8.14
C GLY A 67 14.17 12.46 -6.64
N LEU A 68 14.63 11.41 -5.94
CA LEU A 68 14.27 11.17 -4.54
C LEU A 68 14.62 12.32 -3.60
N ASP A 69 15.74 13.00 -3.81
CA ASP A 69 16.16 14.12 -2.96
C ASP A 69 15.20 15.31 -3.09
N ALA A 70 14.74 15.60 -4.30
CA ALA A 70 13.72 16.62 -4.55
C ALA A 70 12.35 16.20 -3.95
N ALA A 71 12.02 14.91 -4.03
CA ALA A 71 10.81 14.36 -3.40
C ALA A 71 10.81 14.55 -1.87
N LYS A 72 11.94 14.26 -1.20
CA LYS A 72 12.09 14.40 0.26
C LYS A 72 11.99 15.85 0.73
N ARG A 73 12.43 16.81 -0.09
CA ARG A 73 12.33 18.25 0.20
C ARG A 73 10.98 18.87 -0.15
N GLY A 74 10.15 18.17 -0.92
CA GLY A 74 8.90 18.73 -1.45
C GLY A 74 9.14 19.79 -2.53
N ASP A 75 10.21 19.65 -3.32
CA ASP A 75 10.56 20.61 -4.37
C ASP A 75 9.42 20.68 -5.40
N ALA A 76 8.97 21.90 -5.73
CA ALA A 76 7.79 22.12 -6.57
C ALA A 76 7.89 21.44 -7.96
N VAL A 77 9.09 21.35 -8.54
CA VAL A 77 9.32 20.69 -9.83
C VAL A 77 9.00 19.19 -9.74
N PHE A 78 9.49 18.51 -8.70
CA PHE A 78 9.20 17.10 -8.48
C PHE A 78 7.72 16.88 -8.17
N VAL A 79 7.17 17.68 -7.24
CA VAL A 79 5.75 17.60 -6.86
C VAL A 79 4.88 17.73 -8.10
N ASN A 80 5.04 18.79 -8.89
CA ASN A 80 4.23 19.03 -10.07
C ASN A 80 4.37 17.91 -11.11
N LYS A 81 5.59 17.42 -11.36
CA LYS A 81 5.80 16.31 -12.28
C LYS A 81 5.12 15.03 -11.80
N PHE A 82 5.25 14.68 -10.52
CA PHE A 82 4.60 13.50 -9.97
C PHE A 82 3.06 13.58 -10.09
N MET A 83 2.49 14.76 -9.77
CA MET A 83 1.06 15.00 -9.88
C MET A 83 0.59 14.95 -11.34
N GLU A 84 1.34 15.56 -12.26
CA GLU A 84 1.09 15.50 -13.71
C GLU A 84 1.06 14.05 -14.19
N LEU A 85 2.09 13.24 -13.89
CA LEU A 85 2.16 11.84 -14.31
C LEU A 85 0.99 11.01 -13.75
N THR A 86 0.62 11.25 -12.49
CA THR A 86 -0.53 10.58 -11.85
C THR A 86 -1.86 10.94 -12.53
N GLN A 87 -2.00 12.16 -13.03
CA GLN A 87 -3.20 12.61 -13.76
C GLN A 87 -3.21 12.19 -15.22
N ARG A 88 -2.03 12.21 -15.85
CA ARG A 88 -1.84 11.99 -17.29
C ARG A 88 -2.09 10.54 -17.68
N ASP A 89 -1.60 9.60 -16.89
CA ASP A 89 -1.52 8.21 -17.29
C ASP A 89 -1.96 7.23 -16.19
N PRO A 90 -3.09 6.50 -16.37
CA PRO A 90 -3.51 5.45 -15.45
C PRO A 90 -2.45 4.37 -15.22
N GLN A 91 -1.59 4.09 -16.21
CA GLN A 91 -0.52 3.11 -16.10
C GLN A 91 0.54 3.52 -15.08
N PHE A 92 0.77 4.82 -14.89
CA PHE A 92 1.64 5.33 -13.82
C PHE A 92 1.08 5.01 -12.43
N VAL A 93 -0.25 5.10 -12.25
CA VAL A 93 -0.92 4.69 -11.00
C VAL A 93 -0.80 3.18 -10.80
N GLU A 94 -0.97 2.39 -11.86
CA GLU A 94 -0.79 0.94 -11.78
C GLU A 94 0.64 0.55 -11.39
N TYR A 95 1.66 1.26 -11.90
CA TYR A 95 3.04 1.03 -11.47
C TYR A 95 3.28 1.42 -10.01
N GLN A 96 2.60 2.43 -9.46
CA GLN A 96 2.66 2.72 -8.02
C GLN A 96 2.12 1.52 -7.23
N PHE A 97 0.95 1.00 -7.61
CA PHE A 97 0.37 -0.20 -7.01
C PHE A 97 1.32 -1.40 -7.10
N ASN A 98 1.83 -1.68 -8.29
CA ASN A 98 2.75 -2.80 -8.54
C ASN A 98 4.06 -2.66 -7.75
N SER A 99 4.56 -1.44 -7.55
CA SER A 99 5.76 -1.23 -6.73
C SER A 99 5.53 -1.58 -5.26
N ILE A 100 4.33 -1.36 -4.73
CA ILE A 100 3.94 -1.74 -3.37
C ILE A 100 3.82 -3.27 -3.29
N VAL A 101 3.15 -3.89 -4.26
CA VAL A 101 3.03 -5.35 -4.37
C VAL A 101 4.39 -6.03 -4.55
N GLN A 102 5.35 -5.42 -5.25
CA GLN A 102 6.67 -6.00 -5.46
C GLN A 102 7.74 -5.49 -4.46
N SER A 103 7.33 -4.69 -3.48
CA SER A 103 8.21 -4.13 -2.46
C SER A 103 8.76 -5.24 -1.54
N GLY A 104 9.83 -4.90 -0.79
CA GLY A 104 10.35 -5.78 0.25
C GLY A 104 9.32 -6.14 1.34
N ASN A 105 8.22 -5.40 1.45
CA ASN A 105 7.13 -5.71 2.39
C ASN A 105 6.31 -6.91 1.93
N MET A 106 5.98 -7.03 0.64
CA MET A 106 5.23 -8.18 0.13
C MET A 106 6.08 -9.45 0.19
N ARG A 107 7.38 -9.36 -0.11
CA ARG A 107 8.31 -10.49 0.10
C ARG A 107 8.31 -10.98 1.55
N LYS A 108 8.23 -10.07 2.53
CA LYS A 108 8.12 -10.44 3.95
C LYS A 108 6.77 -11.10 4.26
N VAL A 109 5.69 -10.67 3.62
CA VAL A 109 4.37 -11.28 3.73
C VAL A 109 4.39 -12.70 3.16
N GLU A 110 4.82 -12.86 1.91
CA GLU A 110 4.95 -14.15 1.23
C GLU A 110 5.82 -15.12 2.03
N GLN A 111 7.00 -14.67 2.47
CA GLN A 111 7.88 -15.48 3.31
C GLN A 111 7.22 -15.86 4.64
N THR A 112 6.42 -14.96 5.23
CA THR A 112 5.70 -15.27 6.47
C THR A 112 4.62 -16.32 6.22
N LEU A 113 3.85 -16.21 5.14
CA LEU A 113 2.82 -17.18 4.76
C LEU A 113 3.42 -18.57 4.54
N ILE A 114 4.53 -18.65 3.78
CA ILE A 114 5.29 -19.90 3.60
C ILE A 114 5.71 -20.48 4.96
N ASN A 115 6.25 -19.65 5.86
CA ASN A 115 6.73 -20.10 7.17
C ASN A 115 5.61 -20.61 8.09
N VAL A 116 4.36 -20.20 7.88
CA VAL A 116 3.20 -20.69 8.64
C VAL A 116 2.39 -21.74 7.85
N GLY A 117 2.91 -22.22 6.73
CA GLY A 117 2.29 -23.28 5.94
C GLY A 117 1.12 -22.85 5.06
N ILE A 118 0.96 -21.55 4.81
CA ILE A 118 -0.14 -21.00 4.01
C ILE A 118 0.34 -20.71 2.58
N ASN A 119 -0.39 -21.24 1.59
CA ASN A 119 -0.19 -20.90 0.19
C ASN A 119 -1.02 -19.66 -0.16
N PHE A 120 -0.36 -18.54 -0.48
CA PHE A 120 -1.02 -17.28 -0.84
C PHE A 120 -2.04 -17.44 -1.97
N GLU A 121 -1.75 -18.28 -2.98
CA GLU A 121 -2.65 -18.46 -4.13
C GLU A 121 -3.99 -19.09 -3.76
N ARG A 122 -4.03 -19.84 -2.65
CA ARG A 122 -5.25 -20.51 -2.16
C ARG A 122 -6.14 -19.60 -1.31
N LEU A 123 -5.66 -18.42 -0.94
CA LEU A 123 -6.45 -17.46 -0.19
C LEU A 123 -7.54 -16.83 -1.07
N THR A 124 -8.67 -16.53 -0.44
CA THR A 124 -9.75 -15.75 -1.05
C THR A 124 -9.28 -14.34 -1.41
N ALA A 125 -10.00 -13.67 -2.32
CA ALA A 125 -9.70 -12.29 -2.68
C ALA A 125 -9.76 -11.37 -1.44
N GLU A 126 -10.69 -11.63 -0.52
CA GLU A 126 -10.89 -10.85 0.69
C GLU A 126 -9.79 -11.05 1.73
N GLU A 127 -9.27 -12.27 1.88
CA GLU A 127 -8.08 -12.53 2.70
C GLU A 127 -6.84 -11.83 2.11
N LYS A 128 -6.66 -11.88 0.78
CA LYS A 128 -5.58 -11.19 0.09
C LYS A 128 -5.68 -9.67 0.27
N ASP A 129 -6.88 -9.10 0.10
CA ASP A 129 -7.15 -7.68 0.33
C ASP A 129 -6.88 -7.29 1.80
N ALA A 130 -7.30 -8.09 2.78
CA ALA A 130 -7.06 -7.84 4.20
C ALA A 130 -5.56 -7.87 4.57
N ILE A 131 -4.81 -8.83 4.01
CA ILE A 131 -3.35 -8.91 4.19
C ILE A 131 -2.67 -7.69 3.56
N PHE A 132 -3.06 -7.32 2.34
CA PHE A 132 -2.47 -6.19 1.63
C PHE A 132 -2.74 -4.88 2.37
N SER A 133 -3.98 -4.62 2.78
CA SER A 133 -4.36 -3.44 3.56
C SER A 133 -3.58 -3.35 4.88
N THR A 134 -3.38 -4.49 5.56
CA THR A 134 -2.52 -4.55 6.75
C THR A 134 -1.07 -4.22 6.43
N MET A 135 -0.55 -4.70 5.30
CA MET A 135 0.82 -4.44 4.85
C MET A 135 1.03 -2.98 4.48
N VAL A 136 0.09 -2.33 3.80
CA VAL A 136 0.19 -0.90 3.47
C VAL A 136 0.20 -0.06 4.74
N GLN A 137 -0.70 -0.36 5.69
CA GLN A 137 -0.84 0.43 6.91
C GLN A 137 0.31 0.23 7.91
N PHE A 138 0.83 -1.00 8.06
CA PHE A 138 1.79 -1.35 9.11
C PHE A 138 3.14 -1.88 8.59
N GLY A 139 3.37 -1.80 7.28
CA GLY A 139 4.53 -2.39 6.61
C GLY A 139 4.56 -3.93 6.68
N GLY A 140 5.57 -4.54 6.06
CA GLY A 140 5.72 -6.00 6.07
C GLY A 140 5.99 -6.60 7.45
N GLY A 141 6.56 -5.81 8.37
CA GLY A 141 6.77 -6.21 9.77
C GLY A 141 5.46 -6.30 10.58
N GLY A 142 4.55 -5.36 10.36
CA GLY A 142 3.20 -5.40 10.93
C GLY A 142 2.36 -6.52 10.34
N ALA A 143 2.32 -6.63 9.01
CA ALA A 143 1.62 -7.70 8.32
C ALA A 143 2.09 -9.09 8.78
N LYS A 144 3.41 -9.30 8.96
CA LYS A 144 3.94 -10.53 9.54
C LYS A 144 3.33 -10.87 10.90
N LYS A 145 3.16 -9.89 11.80
CA LYS A 145 2.58 -10.11 13.13
C LYS A 145 1.08 -10.42 13.03
N ALA A 146 0.36 -9.72 12.15
CA ALA A 146 -1.06 -9.95 11.90
C ALA A 146 -1.32 -11.36 11.31
N ILE A 147 -0.55 -11.76 10.29
CA ILE A 147 -0.64 -13.08 9.66
C ILE A 147 -0.43 -14.19 10.70
N LYS A 148 0.57 -14.03 11.59
CA LYS A 148 0.79 -15.00 12.68
C LYS A 148 -0.39 -15.09 13.65
N ALA A 149 -1.09 -13.99 13.92
CA ALA A 149 -2.28 -14.00 14.75
C ALA A 149 -3.48 -14.66 14.05
N ALA A 150 -3.55 -14.58 12.72
CA ALA A 150 -4.62 -15.15 11.90
C ALA A 150 -4.32 -16.55 11.33
N ALA A 151 -3.10 -17.09 11.55
CA ALA A 151 -2.59 -18.26 10.84
C ALA A 151 -3.45 -19.52 10.95
N LEU A 152 -4.15 -19.71 12.07
CA LEU A 152 -5.03 -20.86 12.30
C LEU A 152 -6.32 -20.83 11.47
N ASN A 153 -6.65 -19.68 10.87
CA ASN A 153 -7.89 -19.50 10.11
C ASN A 153 -7.65 -19.25 8.62
N LEU A 154 -6.46 -18.75 8.25
CA LEU A 154 -6.17 -18.36 6.86
C LEU A 154 -6.23 -19.57 5.92
N GLY A 155 -7.04 -19.47 4.87
CA GLY A 155 -7.30 -20.54 3.90
C GLY A 155 -8.31 -21.61 4.35
N ASP A 156 -8.63 -21.67 5.64
CA ASP A 156 -9.57 -22.65 6.22
C ASP A 156 -10.92 -22.02 6.60
N ASP A 157 -10.89 -20.83 7.21
CA ASP A 157 -12.06 -20.04 7.63
C ASP A 157 -11.82 -18.57 7.29
N PRO A 158 -12.12 -18.14 6.05
CA PRO A 158 -11.83 -16.79 5.58
C PRO A 158 -12.50 -15.69 6.41
N GLU A 159 -13.69 -15.93 6.96
CA GLU A 159 -14.38 -14.97 7.83
C GLU A 159 -13.61 -14.77 9.14
N LYS A 160 -13.21 -15.86 9.82
CA LYS A 160 -12.37 -15.75 11.02
C LYS A 160 -10.98 -15.20 10.72
N ALA A 161 -10.41 -15.51 9.56
CA ALA A 161 -9.11 -14.98 9.15
C ALA A 161 -9.15 -13.46 8.99
N VAL A 162 -10.15 -12.94 8.27
CA VAL A 162 -10.38 -11.50 8.12
C VAL A 162 -10.61 -10.88 9.50
N ILE A 163 -11.48 -11.43 10.34
CA ILE A 163 -11.70 -10.89 11.70
C ILE A 163 -10.39 -10.83 12.49
N ALA A 164 -9.60 -11.90 12.52
CA ALA A 164 -8.34 -11.96 13.26
C ALA A 164 -7.30 -10.92 12.78
N LEU A 165 -7.21 -10.69 11.46
CA LEU A 165 -6.32 -9.66 10.90
C LEU A 165 -6.75 -8.26 11.36
N TYR A 166 -8.04 -7.96 11.36
CA TYR A 166 -8.56 -6.65 11.77
C TYR A 166 -8.55 -6.44 13.29
N ASP A 167 -8.81 -7.48 14.08
CA ASP A 167 -8.67 -7.41 15.53
C ASP A 167 -7.23 -7.09 15.94
N TRP A 168 -6.25 -7.64 15.20
CA TRP A 168 -4.86 -7.25 15.38
C TRP A 168 -4.62 -5.77 15.04
N ARG A 169 -5.16 -5.26 13.92
CA ARG A 169 -5.03 -3.84 13.52
C ARG A 169 -5.65 -2.91 14.58
N ILE A 170 -6.85 -3.22 15.04
CA ILE A 170 -7.57 -2.46 16.08
C ILE A 170 -6.78 -2.45 17.39
N LYS A 171 -6.23 -3.60 17.80
CA LYS A 171 -5.41 -3.69 19.01
C LYS A 171 -4.15 -2.83 18.92
N VAL A 172 -3.51 -2.76 17.75
CA VAL A 172 -2.25 -2.05 17.55
C VAL A 172 -2.46 -0.54 17.36
N ASN A 173 -3.53 -0.13 16.67
CA ASN A 173 -3.83 1.28 16.41
C ASN A 173 -5.34 1.57 16.59
N PRO A 174 -5.85 1.60 17.83
CA PRO A 174 -7.30 1.69 18.09
C PRO A 174 -7.94 2.99 17.61
N SER A 175 -7.17 4.07 17.42
CA SER A 175 -7.72 5.36 16.96
C SER A 175 -8.30 5.31 15.54
N GLU A 176 -7.87 4.36 14.72
CA GLU A 176 -8.39 4.15 13.35
C GLU A 176 -9.48 3.07 13.28
N ALA A 177 -9.85 2.47 14.42
CA ALA A 177 -10.80 1.36 14.45
C ALA A 177 -12.16 1.74 13.85
N ILE A 178 -12.72 2.88 14.26
CA ILE A 178 -14.07 3.32 13.87
C ILE A 178 -14.08 3.86 12.44
N THR A 179 -13.04 4.59 12.05
CA THR A 179 -13.01 5.35 10.79
C THR A 179 -12.48 4.55 9.61
N GLY A 180 -11.60 3.57 9.85
CA GLY A 180 -10.96 2.78 8.80
C GLY A 180 -11.22 1.28 8.94
N TYR A 181 -10.83 0.69 10.08
CA TYR A 181 -10.69 -0.76 10.18
C TYR A 181 -12.03 -1.51 10.21
N ILE A 182 -12.97 -1.09 11.06
CA ILE A 182 -14.28 -1.74 11.18
C ILE A 182 -15.07 -1.63 9.87
N PRO A 183 -15.19 -0.46 9.22
CA PRO A 183 -15.88 -0.35 7.93
C PRO A 183 -15.29 -1.24 6.84
N GLU A 184 -13.96 -1.30 6.74
CA GLU A 184 -13.26 -2.11 5.73
C GLU A 184 -13.46 -3.61 6.01
N ARG A 185 -13.31 -4.06 7.27
CA ARG A 185 -13.59 -5.44 7.70
C ARG A 185 -15.00 -5.86 7.31
N ASP A 186 -16.00 -5.07 7.71
CA ASP A 186 -17.41 -5.41 7.50
C ASP A 186 -17.78 -5.42 6.00
N MET A 187 -17.05 -4.68 5.17
CA MET A 187 -17.17 -4.72 3.72
C MET A 187 -16.58 -6.00 3.13
N LEU A 188 -15.40 -6.44 3.58
CA LEU A 188 -14.81 -7.71 3.16
C LEU A 188 -15.67 -8.91 3.60
N LEU A 189 -16.20 -8.88 4.83
CA LEU A 189 -17.09 -9.93 5.32
C LEU A 189 -18.41 -10.02 4.53
N ARG A 190 -18.92 -8.88 4.04
CA ARG A 190 -20.10 -8.87 3.14
C ARG A 190 -19.79 -9.52 1.79
N LYS A 191 -18.64 -9.20 1.20
CA LYS A 191 -18.18 -9.81 -0.05
C LYS A 191 -17.99 -11.32 0.07
N LEU A 192 -17.38 -11.81 1.15
CA LEU A 192 -17.25 -13.25 1.43
C LEU A 192 -18.62 -13.95 1.46
N LYS A 193 -19.66 -13.26 1.94
CA LYS A 193 -21.03 -13.77 2.02
C LYS A 193 -21.82 -13.61 0.72
N GLY A 194 -21.23 -13.05 -0.33
CA GLY A 194 -21.90 -12.75 -1.59
C GLY A 194 -22.99 -11.68 -1.47
N LYS A 195 -22.85 -10.74 -0.52
CA LYS A 195 -23.83 -9.68 -0.22
C LYS A 195 -23.30 -8.28 -0.48
#